data_AF-A0A962BN54-F1
#
_entry.id   AF-A0A962BN54-F1
#
_cell.length_a   1.000
_cell.length_b   1.000
_cell.length_c   1.000
_cell.angle_alpha   90.00
_cell.angle_beta   90.00
_cell.angle_gamma   90.00
#
_symmetry.space_group_name_H-M   'P 1'
#
loop_
_entity.id
_entity.type
_entity.pdbx_description
1 polymer ?
#
loop_
_entity_poly.entity_id
_entity_poly.type
_entity_poly.pdbx_seq_one_letter_code
_entity_poly.pdbx_strand_id
1 'polypeptide(L)'
;MRTRRQSGFTLLELLVAVALFAVVVVLAYGGLDQIARQGSDLEAESERLADVQRAVDRLVSDLRAAAPRPVRDASVGRLPPLSGDPQQIEFTRAGYGNRLAAPRAELERVGYRLEGDNLQRLHYAALDRSSPLPLRRDALLDGVEALRFAYRDAAGRTLSAWPESRQADDRLPAAVVVHLQLDDYGEIERLVELPQGGAQP
;
A
#
# COMPACT_ATOMS: atom_id res chain seq x y z
N MET A 1 -8.53 23.79 -82.45
CA MET A 1 -8.62 23.78 -80.97
C MET A 1 -9.53 22.63 -80.55
N ARG A 2 -9.00 21.58 -79.90
CA ARG A 2 -9.82 20.45 -79.41
C ARG A 2 -10.49 20.87 -78.09
N THR A 3 -11.80 21.07 -78.12
CA THR A 3 -12.61 21.26 -76.90
C THR A 3 -12.64 19.94 -76.14
N ARG A 4 -11.97 19.89 -74.98
CA ARG A 4 -12.13 18.78 -74.02
C ARG A 4 -13.59 18.76 -73.57
N ARG A 5 -14.30 17.65 -73.78
CA ARG A 5 -15.60 17.39 -73.13
C ARG A 5 -15.35 17.34 -71.63
N GLN A 6 -15.92 18.28 -70.88
CA GLN A 6 -16.02 18.18 -69.43
C GLN A 6 -16.95 16.99 -69.11
N SER A 7 -16.39 15.94 -68.54
CA SER A 7 -17.15 14.87 -67.91
C SER A 7 -17.65 15.39 -66.56
N GLY A 8 -18.93 15.73 -66.47
CA GLY A 8 -19.58 16.02 -65.19
C GLY A 8 -19.73 14.75 -64.36
N PHE A 9 -19.59 14.87 -63.04
CA PHE A 9 -19.83 13.77 -62.10
C PHE A 9 -21.26 13.25 -62.21
N THR A 10 -21.43 11.93 -62.17
CA THR A 10 -22.78 11.34 -62.09
C THR A 10 -23.29 11.36 -60.66
N LEU A 11 -24.61 11.43 -60.49
CA LEU A 11 -25.26 11.38 -59.17
C LEU A 11 -24.90 10.08 -58.40
N LEU A 12 -24.70 8.99 -59.15
CA LEU A 12 -24.26 7.70 -58.62
C LEU A 12 -22.84 7.77 -58.04
N GLU A 13 -21.94 8.49 -58.68
CA GLU A 13 -20.54 8.62 -58.27
C GLU A 13 -20.40 9.43 -56.97
N LEU A 14 -21.19 10.50 -56.83
CA LEU A 14 -21.29 11.25 -55.57
C LEU A 14 -21.85 10.36 -54.44
N LEU A 15 -22.88 9.56 -54.73
CA LEU A 15 -23.50 8.69 -53.74
C LEU A 15 -22.54 7.59 -53.26
N VAL A 16 -21.79 6.97 -54.19
CA VAL A 16 -20.75 6.01 -53.87
C VAL A 16 -19.63 6.66 -53.04
N ALA A 17 -19.20 7.87 -53.40
CA ALA A 17 -18.15 8.59 -52.65
C ALA A 17 -18.58 8.89 -51.21
N VAL A 18 -19.82 9.36 -50.99
CA VAL A 18 -20.35 9.63 -49.64
C VAL A 18 -20.53 8.34 -48.85
N ALA A 19 -21.00 7.25 -49.48
CA ALA A 19 -21.13 5.95 -48.82
C ALA A 19 -19.77 5.41 -48.35
N LEU A 20 -18.75 5.45 -49.22
CA LEU A 20 -17.40 5.03 -48.85
C LEU A 20 -16.80 5.93 -47.77
N PHE A 21 -16.99 7.25 -47.87
CA PHE A 21 -16.53 8.18 -46.85
C PHE A 21 -17.19 7.91 -45.49
N ALA A 22 -18.51 7.67 -45.47
CA ALA A 22 -19.23 7.32 -44.25
C ALA A 22 -18.67 6.04 -43.60
N VAL A 23 -18.36 5.00 -44.40
CA VAL A 23 -17.72 3.78 -43.90
C VAL A 23 -16.34 4.07 -43.29
N VAL A 24 -15.50 4.86 -43.96
CA VAL A 24 -14.17 5.23 -43.44
C VAL A 24 -14.28 6.00 -42.14
N VAL A 25 -15.21 6.96 -42.03
CA VAL A 25 -15.43 7.74 -40.81
C VAL A 25 -15.87 6.85 -39.65
N VAL A 26 -16.80 5.91 -39.91
CA VAL A 26 -17.26 4.96 -38.88
C VAL A 26 -16.11 4.09 -38.39
N LEU A 27 -15.28 3.56 -39.29
CA LEU A 27 -14.12 2.75 -38.91
C LEU A 27 -13.08 3.55 -38.14
N ALA A 28 -12.78 4.78 -38.57
CA ALA A 28 -11.83 5.66 -37.91
C ALA A 28 -12.30 6.04 -36.49
N TYR A 29 -13.59 6.39 -36.34
CA TYR A 29 -14.16 6.72 -35.04
C TYR A 29 -14.21 5.52 -34.10
N GLY A 30 -14.58 4.34 -34.61
CA GLY A 30 -14.56 3.09 -33.85
C GLY A 30 -13.14 2.70 -33.39
N GLY A 31 -12.13 2.88 -34.24
CA GLY A 31 -10.74 2.64 -33.87
C GLY A 31 -10.24 3.60 -32.78
N LEU A 32 -10.61 4.88 -32.86
CA LEU A 32 -10.23 5.88 -31.86
C LEU A 32 -10.88 5.61 -30.50
N ASP A 33 -12.17 5.27 -30.48
CA ASP A 33 -12.90 4.92 -29.24
C ASP A 33 -12.31 3.66 -28.58
N GLN A 34 -11.95 2.65 -29.37
CA GLN A 34 -11.28 1.45 -28.86
C GLN A 34 -9.93 1.77 -28.20
N ILE A 35 -9.10 2.61 -28.84
CA ILE A 35 -7.80 3.02 -28.28
C ILE A 35 -8.00 3.83 -27.00
N ALA A 36 -8.99 4.74 -26.98
CA ALA A 36 -9.28 5.55 -25.80
C ALA A 36 -9.67 4.68 -24.58
N ARG A 37 -10.53 3.67 -24.78
CA ARG A 37 -10.93 2.74 -23.72
C ARG A 37 -9.78 1.86 -23.24
N GLN A 38 -8.95 1.35 -24.15
CA GLN A 38 -7.74 0.60 -23.77
C GLN A 38 -6.79 1.46 -22.96
N GLY A 39 -6.67 2.76 -23.29
CA GLY A 39 -5.90 3.72 -22.50
C GLY A 39 -6.42 3.84 -21.06
N SER A 40 -7.74 4.01 -20.88
CA SER A 40 -8.34 4.14 -19.55
C SER A 40 -8.20 2.89 -18.70
N ASP A 41 -8.33 1.69 -19.29
CA ASP A 41 -8.20 0.43 -18.56
C ASP A 41 -6.76 0.22 -18.06
N LEU A 42 -5.76 0.55 -18.91
CA LEU A 42 -4.35 0.47 -18.55
C LEU A 42 -3.97 1.49 -17.46
N GLU A 43 -4.55 2.69 -17.51
CA GLU A 43 -4.33 3.72 -16.49
C GLU A 43 -4.87 3.29 -15.13
N ALA A 44 -6.08 2.73 -15.09
CA ALA A 44 -6.69 2.20 -13.86
C ALA A 44 -5.86 1.07 -13.24
N GLU A 45 -5.39 0.11 -14.05
CA GLU A 45 -4.52 -0.98 -13.58
C GLU A 45 -3.19 -0.45 -13.05
N SER A 46 -2.60 0.54 -13.72
CA SER A 46 -1.36 1.18 -13.31
C SER A 46 -1.50 1.92 -11.97
N GLU A 47 -2.61 2.65 -11.78
CA GLU A 47 -2.92 3.31 -10.50
C GLU A 47 -3.11 2.29 -9.37
N ARG A 48 -3.85 1.21 -9.63
CA ARG A 48 -4.08 0.15 -8.65
C ARG A 48 -2.77 -0.53 -8.22
N LEU A 49 -1.89 -0.87 -9.16
CA LEU A 49 -0.56 -1.40 -8.84
C LEU A 49 0.27 -0.41 -8.00
N ALA A 50 0.21 0.88 -8.34
CA ALA A 50 0.90 1.92 -7.58
C ALA A 50 0.37 2.03 -6.15
N ASP A 51 -0.94 1.89 -5.92
CA ASP A 51 -1.53 1.87 -4.58
C ASP A 51 -1.03 0.69 -3.75
N VAL A 52 -1.04 -0.52 -4.33
CA VAL A 52 -0.53 -1.72 -3.66
C VAL A 52 0.94 -1.55 -3.27
N GLN A 53 1.77 -1.06 -4.21
CA GLN A 53 3.20 -0.81 -3.94
C GLN A 53 3.40 0.23 -2.83
N ARG A 54 2.67 1.35 -2.88
CA ARG A 54 2.75 2.40 -1.86
C ARG A 54 2.38 1.88 -0.46
N ALA A 55 1.31 1.09 -0.36
CA ALA A 55 0.86 0.52 0.90
C ALA A 55 1.87 -0.49 1.48
N VAL A 56 2.36 -1.40 0.65
CA VAL A 56 3.36 -2.40 1.05
C VAL A 56 4.67 -1.72 1.46
N ASP A 57 5.16 -0.76 0.67
CA ASP A 57 6.40 -0.03 0.98
C ASP A 57 6.26 0.79 2.27
N ARG A 58 5.09 1.38 2.52
CA ARG A 58 4.81 2.09 3.76
C ARG A 58 4.91 1.17 4.97
N LEU A 59 4.27 0.01 4.89
CA LEU A 59 4.28 -1.02 5.94
C LEU A 59 5.70 -1.53 6.20
N VAL A 60 6.41 -1.91 5.14
CA VAL A 60 7.80 -2.41 5.22
C VAL A 60 8.74 -1.35 5.77
N SER A 61 8.60 -0.09 5.34
CA SER A 61 9.41 1.03 5.82
C SER A 61 9.21 1.27 7.32
N ASP A 62 7.97 1.19 7.80
CA ASP A 62 7.71 1.32 9.23
C ASP A 62 8.30 0.16 10.03
N LEU A 63 8.12 -1.09 9.59
CA LEU A 63 8.71 -2.27 10.25
C LEU A 63 10.25 -2.19 10.30
N ARG A 64 10.89 -1.77 9.22
CA ARG A 64 12.36 -1.55 9.19
C ARG A 64 12.82 -0.44 10.13
N ALA A 65 11.96 0.54 10.37
CA ALA A 65 12.20 1.61 11.31
C ALA A 65 11.80 1.26 12.76
N ALA A 66 11.40 0.01 13.04
CA ALA A 66 11.04 -0.42 14.39
C ALA A 66 12.19 -0.16 15.37
N ALA A 67 11.84 0.42 16.52
CA ALA A 67 12.79 0.77 17.56
C ALA A 67 12.50 -0.04 18.82
N PRO A 68 13.52 -0.56 19.54
CA PRO A 68 13.35 -1.31 20.78
C PRO A 68 13.03 -0.36 21.97
N ARG A 69 12.02 0.51 21.79
CA ARG A 69 11.55 1.46 22.80
C ARG A 69 10.16 1.06 23.29
N PRO A 70 10.03 0.60 24.54
CA PRO A 70 8.74 0.38 25.17
C PRO A 70 8.06 1.71 25.47
N VAL A 71 6.72 1.72 25.50
CA VAL A 71 5.91 2.90 25.80
C VAL A 71 5.07 2.65 27.05
N ARG A 72 4.57 3.72 27.67
CA ARG A 72 3.65 3.64 28.81
C ARG A 72 2.28 4.16 28.40
N ASP A 73 1.28 3.36 28.73
CA ASP A 73 -0.14 3.66 28.62
C ASP A 73 -0.70 3.89 30.03
N ALA A 74 -1.45 4.97 30.23
CA ALA A 74 -2.03 5.31 31.52
C ALA A 74 -3.08 4.30 32.02
N SER A 75 -3.75 3.59 31.10
CA SER A 75 -4.80 2.61 31.38
C SER A 75 -4.28 1.18 31.51
N VAL A 76 -3.32 0.78 30.66
CA VAL A 76 -2.83 -0.60 30.58
C VAL A 76 -1.42 -0.76 31.17
N GLY A 77 -0.74 0.33 31.48
CA GLY A 77 0.61 0.34 32.01
C GLY A 77 1.67 0.22 30.91
N ARG A 78 2.75 -0.50 31.19
CA ARG A 78 3.89 -0.61 30.27
C ARG A 78 3.56 -1.52 29.09
N LEU A 79 3.84 -1.07 27.87
CA LEU A 79 3.69 -1.84 26.63
C LEU A 79 5.07 -2.14 26.03
N PRO A 80 5.26 -3.35 25.47
CA PRO A 80 6.52 -3.73 24.82
C PRO A 80 6.76 -2.88 23.56
N PRO A 81 7.99 -2.81 23.05
CA PRO A 81 8.31 -2.06 21.83
C PRO A 81 7.51 -2.50 20.61
N LEU A 82 7.16 -3.79 20.55
CA LEU A 82 6.27 -4.36 19.56
C LEU A 82 5.36 -5.36 20.25
N SER A 83 4.07 -5.30 19.93
CA SER A 83 3.06 -6.27 20.33
C SER A 83 2.15 -6.58 19.16
N GLY A 84 1.81 -7.83 18.95
CA GLY A 84 0.84 -8.18 17.92
C GLY A 84 0.39 -9.61 17.97
N ASP A 85 -0.71 -9.85 17.28
CA ASP A 85 -1.36 -11.12 17.06
C ASP A 85 -1.50 -11.33 15.54
N PRO A 86 -2.08 -12.44 15.06
CA PRO A 86 -2.17 -12.67 13.63
C PRO A 86 -2.95 -11.59 12.87
N GLN A 87 -3.81 -10.79 13.49
CA GLN A 87 -4.70 -9.84 12.79
C GLN A 87 -4.22 -8.39 12.87
N GLN A 88 -3.40 -8.06 13.87
CA GLN A 88 -2.93 -6.71 14.11
C GLN A 88 -1.56 -6.67 14.75
N ILE A 89 -0.86 -5.57 14.50
CA ILE A 89 0.44 -5.31 15.09
C ILE A 89 0.51 -3.85 15.54
N GLU A 90 1.15 -3.59 16.67
CA GLU A 90 1.45 -2.26 17.20
C GLU A 90 2.92 -2.21 17.61
N PHE A 91 3.65 -1.20 17.18
CA PHE A 91 5.07 -1.06 17.49
C PHE A 91 5.55 0.38 17.50
N THR A 92 6.65 0.60 18.22
CA THR A 92 7.36 1.87 18.23
C THR A 92 8.34 1.90 17.06
N ARG A 93 8.38 3.02 16.32
CA ARG A 93 9.33 3.26 15.24
C ARG A 93 10.06 4.57 15.41
N ALA A 94 11.24 4.67 14.82
CA ALA A 94 11.89 5.96 14.63
C ALA A 94 11.10 6.79 13.59
N GLY A 95 10.73 8.02 13.94
CA GLY A 95 10.19 8.98 12.99
C GLY A 95 11.22 9.34 11.91
N TYR A 96 10.76 10.03 10.86
CA TYR A 96 11.66 10.58 9.87
C TYR A 96 12.52 11.63 10.56
N GLY A 97 13.80 11.32 10.79
CA GLY A 97 14.75 12.22 11.43
C GLY A 97 14.63 13.60 10.81
N ASN A 98 14.47 14.63 11.66
CA ASN A 98 14.47 16.00 11.20
C ASN A 98 15.77 16.22 10.41
N ARG A 99 15.69 16.47 9.09
CA ARG A 99 16.85 16.76 8.22
C ARG A 99 17.64 17.98 8.70
N LEU A 100 17.08 18.75 9.63
CA LEU A 100 17.67 19.93 10.26
C LEU A 100 18.07 19.62 11.72
N ALA A 101 19.11 18.81 11.93
CA ALA A 101 19.97 18.77 13.14
C ALA A 101 19.33 18.99 14.54
N ALA A 102 18.10 18.52 14.78
CA ALA A 102 17.49 18.56 16.11
C ALA A 102 17.82 17.25 16.87
N PRO A 103 18.20 17.28 18.17
CA PRO A 103 18.79 16.12 18.86
C PRO A 103 17.84 14.94 19.16
N ARG A 104 16.61 14.92 18.63
CA ARG A 104 15.62 13.89 18.96
C ARG A 104 14.90 13.45 17.69
N ALA A 105 15.19 12.24 17.22
CA ALA A 105 14.25 11.52 16.36
C ALA A 105 12.96 11.34 17.16
N GLU A 106 11.88 11.96 16.71
CA GLU A 106 10.58 11.81 17.36
C GLU A 106 10.16 10.36 17.15
N LEU A 107 10.11 9.58 18.23
CA LEU A 107 9.60 8.22 18.17
C LEU A 107 8.10 8.29 17.94
N GLU A 108 7.60 7.39 17.12
CA GLU A 108 6.17 7.26 16.85
C GLU A 108 5.70 5.87 17.27
N ARG A 109 4.49 5.77 17.80
CA ARG A 109 3.83 4.49 18.05
C ARG A 109 2.78 4.29 16.97
N VAL A 110 2.88 3.18 16.25
CA VAL A 110 2.08 2.91 15.06
C VAL A 110 1.47 1.53 15.14
N GLY A 111 0.36 1.30 14.44
CA GLY A 111 -0.22 -0.03 14.31
C GLY A 111 -0.79 -0.28 12.93
N TYR A 112 -0.98 -1.56 12.61
CA TYR A 112 -1.58 -2.01 11.37
C TYR A 112 -2.65 -3.03 11.68
N ARG A 113 -3.79 -2.91 11.00
CA ARG A 113 -4.91 -3.84 11.08
C ARG A 113 -5.76 -3.75 9.82
N LEU A 114 -6.60 -4.77 9.62
CA LEU A 114 -7.65 -4.75 8.63
C LEU A 114 -8.96 -4.28 9.27
N GLU A 115 -9.65 -3.32 8.65
CA GLU A 115 -11.01 -2.92 9.04
C GLU A 115 -11.92 -2.98 7.81
N GLY A 116 -12.81 -3.97 7.77
CA GLY A 116 -13.53 -4.30 6.54
C GLY A 116 -12.57 -4.90 5.50
N ASP A 117 -12.50 -4.27 4.34
CA ASP A 117 -11.60 -4.55 3.22
C ASP A 117 -10.42 -3.55 3.14
N ASN A 118 -10.26 -2.68 4.15
CA ASN A 118 -9.27 -1.62 4.16
C ASN A 118 -8.10 -1.92 5.11
N LEU A 119 -6.89 -1.99 4.56
CA LEU A 119 -5.65 -1.99 5.34
C LEU A 119 -5.43 -0.60 5.93
N GLN A 120 -5.46 -0.52 7.26
CA GLN A 120 -5.29 0.72 7.99
C GLN A 120 -3.94 0.82 8.68
N ARG A 121 -3.41 2.03 8.70
CA ARG A 121 -2.32 2.44 9.59
C ARG A 121 -2.85 3.32 10.72
N LEU A 122 -2.61 2.89 11.93
CA LEU A 122 -2.98 3.58 13.16
C LEU A 122 -1.80 4.39 13.70
N HIS A 123 -2.08 5.58 14.22
CA HIS A 123 -1.08 6.45 14.85
C HIS A 123 -1.46 6.70 16.32
N TYR A 124 -0.51 6.52 17.23
CA TYR A 124 -0.69 6.73 18.66
C TYR A 124 0.30 7.77 19.19
N ALA A 125 -0.03 8.37 20.34
CA ALA A 125 0.91 9.22 21.08
C ALA A 125 2.08 8.38 21.59
N ALA A 126 3.32 8.81 21.33
CA ALA A 126 4.50 7.96 21.52
C ALA A 126 5.12 7.99 22.93
N LEU A 127 4.99 9.09 23.70
CA LEU A 127 5.81 9.27 24.90
C LEU A 127 5.14 8.97 26.24
N ASP A 128 3.82 9.06 26.36
CA ASP A 128 3.04 8.64 27.55
C ASP A 128 1.56 8.76 27.15
N ARG A 129 0.96 7.67 26.66
CA ARG A 129 -0.39 7.75 26.10
C ARG A 129 -1.43 7.69 27.23
N SER A 130 -2.32 8.69 27.27
CA SER A 130 -3.45 8.74 28.21
C SER A 130 -4.63 7.86 27.79
N SER A 131 -4.63 7.40 26.53
CA SER A 131 -5.68 6.60 25.92
C SER A 131 -5.08 5.50 25.06
N PRO A 132 -5.70 4.30 25.05
CA PRO A 132 -5.33 3.21 24.14
C PRO A 132 -5.85 3.44 22.71
N LEU A 133 -6.63 4.49 22.47
CA LEU A 133 -7.21 4.77 21.15
C LEU A 133 -6.19 5.47 20.24
N PRO A 134 -6.20 5.17 18.92
CA PRO A 134 -5.38 5.88 17.96
C PRO A 134 -5.84 7.33 17.80
N LEU A 135 -4.88 8.24 17.64
CA LEU A 135 -5.11 9.66 17.35
C LEU A 135 -5.56 9.87 15.89
N ARG A 136 -5.04 9.05 14.99
CA ARG A 136 -5.32 9.11 13.55
C ARG A 136 -5.32 7.70 12.95
N ARG A 137 -6.15 7.52 11.94
CA ARG A 137 -6.22 6.31 11.10
C ARG A 137 -6.06 6.72 9.66
N ASP A 138 -5.10 6.13 8.97
CA ASP A 138 -4.89 6.33 7.55
C ASP A 138 -5.32 5.06 6.83
N ALA A 139 -6.23 5.20 5.86
CA ALA A 139 -6.53 4.15 4.89
C ALA A 139 -5.33 4.02 3.94
N LEU A 140 -4.73 2.84 3.85
CA LEU A 140 -3.57 2.60 2.99
C LEU A 140 -3.93 1.90 1.69
N LEU A 141 -4.83 0.92 1.75
CA LEU A 141 -5.19 0.09 0.61
C LEU A 141 -6.57 -0.54 0.82
N ASP A 142 -7.44 -0.43 -0.18
CA ASP A 142 -8.73 -1.12 -0.26
C ASP A 142 -8.61 -2.47 -1.00
N GLY A 143 -9.65 -3.29 -0.99
CA GLY A 143 -9.63 -4.61 -1.67
C GLY A 143 -8.72 -5.63 -0.99
N VAL A 144 -8.57 -5.53 0.33
CA VAL A 144 -7.79 -6.48 1.14
C VAL A 144 -8.73 -7.49 1.78
N GLU A 145 -8.66 -8.75 1.35
CA GLU A 145 -9.48 -9.83 1.88
C GLU A 145 -8.98 -10.33 3.23
N ALA A 146 -7.66 -10.39 3.41
CA ALA A 146 -7.05 -10.82 4.65
C ALA A 146 -5.69 -10.19 4.88
N LEU A 147 -5.42 -9.85 6.14
CA LEU A 147 -4.12 -9.44 6.65
C LEU A 147 -3.70 -10.41 7.75
N ARG A 148 -2.52 -11.02 7.62
CA ARG A 148 -1.94 -11.85 8.68
C ARG A 148 -0.51 -11.51 9.02
N PHE A 149 -0.20 -11.58 10.31
CA PHE A 149 1.16 -11.43 10.83
C PHE A 149 1.66 -12.73 11.47
N ALA A 150 2.95 -13.01 11.26
CA ALA A 150 3.69 -13.98 12.04
C ALA A 150 5.05 -13.39 12.42
N TYR A 151 5.64 -13.92 13.49
CA TYR A 151 6.83 -13.33 14.11
C TYR A 151 7.93 -14.37 14.17
N ARG A 152 9.15 -14.01 13.76
CA ARG A 152 10.33 -14.88 13.94
C ARG A 152 11.11 -14.43 15.14
N ASP A 153 11.43 -15.34 16.05
CA ASP A 153 12.34 -15.06 17.16
C ASP A 153 13.81 -15.17 16.74
N ALA A 154 14.74 -14.83 17.64
CA ALA A 154 16.18 -14.92 17.39
C ALA A 154 16.68 -16.35 17.16
N ALA A 155 15.92 -17.37 17.56
CA ALA A 155 16.22 -18.78 17.28
C ALA A 155 15.63 -19.26 15.94
N GLY A 156 14.96 -18.38 15.20
CA GLY A 156 14.31 -18.70 13.91
C GLY A 156 12.95 -19.37 14.04
N ARG A 157 12.42 -19.54 15.26
CA ARG A 157 11.08 -20.11 15.49
C ARG A 157 10.02 -19.11 15.02
N THR A 158 8.99 -19.62 14.35
CA THR A 158 7.84 -18.81 13.93
C THR A 158 6.76 -18.88 14.99
N LEU A 159 6.29 -17.70 15.41
CA LEU A 159 5.31 -17.49 16.47
C LEU A 159 4.10 -16.76 15.87
N SER A 160 2.90 -17.09 16.34
CA SER A 160 1.66 -16.43 15.90
C SER A 160 1.39 -15.11 16.62
N ALA A 161 2.07 -14.85 17.73
CA ALA A 161 1.95 -13.62 18.50
C ALA A 161 3.31 -13.21 19.05
N TRP A 162 3.48 -11.91 19.27
CA TRP A 162 4.66 -11.34 19.92
C TRP A 162 4.25 -10.31 20.97
N PRO A 163 4.90 -10.29 22.14
CA PRO A 163 5.78 -11.33 22.67
C PRO A 163 5.00 -12.65 22.96
N GLU A 164 5.71 -13.79 22.94
CA GLU A 164 5.11 -15.13 23.21
C GLU A 164 4.55 -15.22 24.63
N SER A 165 5.22 -14.56 25.59
CA SER A 165 4.75 -14.45 26.97
C SER A 165 4.27 -13.03 27.26
N ARG A 166 3.29 -12.88 28.17
CA ARG A 166 2.84 -11.56 28.65
C ARG A 166 3.91 -10.81 29.47
N GLN A 167 5.06 -11.41 29.76
CA GLN A 167 6.15 -10.67 30.38
C GLN A 167 6.70 -9.66 29.39
N ALA A 168 7.03 -8.47 29.89
CA ALA A 168 7.50 -7.38 29.05
C ALA A 168 8.87 -7.74 28.45
N ASP A 169 8.86 -8.19 27.19
CA ASP A 169 10.06 -8.35 26.39
C ASP A 169 10.38 -7.01 25.72
N ASP A 170 11.54 -6.45 26.06
CA ASP A 170 12.02 -5.20 25.45
C ASP A 170 12.72 -5.45 24.11
N ARG A 171 12.73 -6.68 23.63
CA ARG A 171 13.28 -7.05 22.34
C ARG A 171 12.21 -7.05 21.25
N LEU A 172 12.65 -6.68 20.06
CA LEU A 172 11.90 -6.90 18.84
C LEU A 172 12.06 -8.37 18.42
N PRO A 173 11.10 -8.94 17.67
CA PRO A 173 11.33 -10.18 16.95
C PRO A 173 12.49 -10.02 15.95
N ALA A 174 13.12 -11.12 15.55
CA ALA A 174 14.11 -11.14 14.49
C ALA A 174 13.53 -10.62 13.17
N ALA A 175 12.31 -11.07 12.84
CA ALA A 175 11.58 -10.63 11.66
C ALA A 175 10.07 -10.70 11.87
N VAL A 176 9.32 -9.99 11.03
CA VAL A 176 7.87 -10.09 10.89
C VAL A 176 7.56 -10.59 9.48
N VAL A 177 6.72 -11.62 9.38
CA VAL A 177 6.12 -12.09 8.13
C VAL A 177 4.74 -11.45 8.02
N VAL A 178 4.48 -10.82 6.89
CA VAL A 178 3.21 -10.17 6.56
C VAL A 178 2.61 -10.91 5.38
N HIS A 179 1.41 -11.44 5.55
CA HIS A 179 0.60 -12.03 4.49
C HIS A 179 -0.56 -11.08 4.19
N LEU A 180 -0.66 -10.64 2.95
CA LEU A 180 -1.73 -9.77 2.47
C LEU A 180 -2.44 -10.48 1.32
N GLN A 181 -3.70 -10.84 1.52
CA GLN A 181 -4.55 -11.40 0.47
C GLN A 181 -5.35 -10.26 -0.16
N LEU A 182 -5.14 -10.05 -1.46
CA LEU A 182 -5.89 -9.11 -2.28
C LEU A 182 -6.88 -9.85 -3.18
N ASP A 183 -7.98 -9.19 -3.52
CA ASP A 183 -9.02 -9.70 -4.42
C ASP A 183 -8.54 -9.82 -5.88
N ASP A 184 -7.62 -8.95 -6.28
CA ASP A 184 -7.10 -8.82 -7.65
C ASP A 184 -5.74 -9.48 -7.87
N TYR A 185 -4.77 -9.26 -6.98
CA TYR A 185 -3.40 -9.79 -7.12
C TYR A 185 -3.10 -11.06 -6.30
N GLY A 186 -4.07 -11.55 -5.52
CA GLY A 186 -3.90 -12.74 -4.68
C GLY A 186 -2.99 -12.49 -3.47
N GLU A 187 -2.18 -13.49 -3.09
CA GLU A 187 -1.36 -13.42 -1.87
C GLU A 187 -0.03 -12.71 -2.10
N ILE A 188 0.24 -11.68 -1.30
CA ILE A 188 1.53 -11.01 -1.17
C ILE A 188 2.14 -11.35 0.19
N GLU A 189 3.30 -12.02 0.18
CA GLU A 189 4.08 -12.30 1.37
C GLU A 189 5.30 -11.37 1.47
N ARG A 190 5.54 -10.79 2.66
CA ARG A 190 6.75 -10.02 2.95
C ARG A 190 7.36 -10.46 4.27
N LEU A 191 8.58 -11.00 4.22
CA LEU A 191 9.46 -11.16 5.38
C LEU A 191 10.27 -9.88 5.58
N VAL A 192 10.13 -9.24 6.74
CA VAL A 192 10.86 -8.02 7.10
C VAL A 192 11.70 -8.26 8.33
N GLU A 193 13.01 -8.16 8.19
CA GLU A 193 13.94 -8.19 9.32
C GLU A 193 13.85 -6.88 10.11
N LEU A 194 13.83 -6.99 11.43
CA LEU A 194 13.76 -5.84 12.33
C LEU A 194 15.15 -5.51 12.88
N PRO A 195 15.42 -4.23 13.23
CA PRO A 195 16.67 -3.84 13.87
C PRO A 195 16.88 -4.59 15.18
N GLN A 196 17.87 -5.48 15.21
CA GLN A 196 18.31 -6.10 16.44
C GLN A 196 19.14 -5.06 17.17
N GLY A 197 18.66 -4.56 18.31
CA GLY A 197 19.34 -3.52 19.09
C GLY A 197 20.72 -3.99 19.56
N GLY A 198 21.75 -3.79 18.73
CA GLY A 198 23.13 -3.72 19.19
C GLY A 198 23.33 -2.35 19.80
N ALA A 199 23.73 -2.30 21.07
CA ALA A 199 24.31 -1.10 21.63
C ALA A 199 25.42 -0.63 20.68
N GLN A 200 25.24 0.54 20.08
CA GLN A 200 26.34 1.22 19.41
C GLN A 200 27.36 1.56 20.51
N PRO A 201 28.63 1.15 20.37
CA PRO A 201 29.65 1.34 21.40
C PRO A 201 29.91 2.82 21.70
#